data_AF-A0A522YAV1-F1
#
_entry.id   AF-A0A522YAV1-F1
#
_cell.length_a   1.000
_cell.length_b   1.000
_cell.length_c   1.000
_cell.angle_alpha   90.00
_cell.angle_beta   90.00
_cell.angle_gamma   90.00
#
_symmetry.space_group_name_H-M   'P 1'
#
loop_
_entity.id
_entity.type
_entity.pdbx_description
1 polymer ?
#
loop_
_entity_poly.entity_id
_entity_poly.type
_entity_poly.pdbx_seq_one_letter_code
_entity_poly.pdbx_strand_id
1 'polypeptide(L)'
;LFRSGVIMNKKGFTMIELIMVIVIIGILAAVAIPKFISLKKNAEQAACDANIGAMRAALSNYYARTALSGTASWPATLHAPAFVAYLQADTLPNHPGYAFEYNNLYTAATGVMTTHTHP
;
A
#
# COMPACT_ATOMS: atom_id res chain seq x y z
N LEU A 1 -49.74 -37.47 23.52
CA LEU A 1 -48.37 -37.73 23.99
C LEU A 1 -47.61 -38.49 22.91
N PHE A 2 -46.96 -37.80 21.96
CA PHE A 2 -46.01 -38.45 21.04
C PHE A 2 -44.83 -37.48 20.82
N ARG A 3 -43.74 -37.66 21.57
CA ARG A 3 -42.45 -37.03 21.26
C ARG A 3 -41.80 -37.87 20.17
N SER A 4 -41.79 -37.35 18.94
CA SER A 4 -40.95 -37.91 17.87
C SER A 4 -39.50 -37.52 18.18
N GLY A 5 -38.71 -38.49 18.61
CA GLY A 5 -37.29 -38.31 18.89
C GLY A 5 -36.52 -38.20 17.57
N VAL A 6 -35.98 -37.01 17.30
CA VAL A 6 -35.04 -36.79 16.19
C VAL A 6 -33.75 -37.54 16.49
N ILE A 7 -33.50 -38.63 15.77
CA ILE A 7 -32.22 -39.34 15.77
C ILE A 7 -31.22 -38.53 14.92
N MET A 8 -30.44 -37.69 15.58
CA MET A 8 -29.28 -37.04 14.98
C MET A 8 -28.18 -38.08 14.74
N ASN A 9 -27.97 -38.45 13.48
CA ASN A 9 -26.91 -39.35 13.06
C ASN A 9 -25.56 -38.63 13.18
N LYS A 10 -24.96 -38.65 14.38
CA LYS A 10 -23.64 -38.06 14.64
C LYS A 10 -22.56 -38.99 14.08
N LYS A 11 -22.22 -38.85 12.80
CA LYS A 11 -20.97 -39.39 12.27
C LYS A 11 -19.81 -38.61 12.90
N GLY A 12 -19.07 -39.25 13.80
CA GLY A 12 -17.83 -38.72 14.35
C GLY A 12 -16.71 -38.78 13.30
N PHE A 13 -15.85 -37.75 13.28
CA PHE A 13 -14.64 -37.71 12.47
C PHE A 13 -13.69 -38.82 12.93
N THR A 14 -13.02 -39.49 12.00
CA THR A 14 -12.09 -40.56 12.38
C THR A 14 -10.77 -39.99 12.89
N MET A 15 -10.14 -40.66 13.86
CA MET A 15 -8.79 -40.29 14.32
C MET A 15 -7.79 -40.30 13.17
N ILE A 16 -7.95 -41.21 12.21
CA ILE A 16 -7.08 -41.32 11.04
C ILE A 16 -7.22 -40.13 10.10
N GLU A 17 -8.43 -39.59 9.90
CA GLU A 17 -8.62 -38.36 9.11
C GLU A 17 -7.88 -37.18 9.73
N LEU A 18 -7.91 -37.04 11.06
CA LEU A 18 -7.21 -35.93 11.71
C LEU A 18 -5.68 -36.08 11.58
N ILE A 19 -5.16 -37.29 11.72
CA ILE A 19 -3.72 -37.58 11.60
C ILE A 19 -3.22 -37.35 10.16
N MET A 20 -3.98 -37.82 9.17
CA MET A 20 -3.68 -37.58 7.75
C MET A 20 -3.57 -36.09 7.43
N VAL A 21 -4.49 -35.27 7.97
CA VAL A 21 -4.52 -33.82 7.70
C VAL A 21 -3.30 -33.10 8.27
N ILE A 22 -2.93 -33.38 9.52
CA ILE A 22 -1.74 -32.74 10.12
C ILE A 22 -0.44 -33.18 9.43
N VAL A 23 -0.38 -34.41 8.92
CA VAL A 23 0.77 -34.90 8.13
C VAL A 23 0.88 -34.14 6.81
N ILE A 24 -0.23 -33.98 6.08
CA ILE A 24 -0.24 -33.24 4.82
C ILE A 24 0.12 -31.76 5.07
N ILE A 25 -0.50 -31.11 6.06
CA ILE A 25 -0.19 -29.72 6.43
C ILE A 25 1.27 -29.59 6.90
N GLY A 26 1.81 -30.58 7.61
CA GLY A 26 3.21 -30.60 8.04
C GLY A 26 4.19 -30.61 6.87
N ILE A 27 3.94 -31.43 5.84
CA ILE A 27 4.76 -31.47 4.62
C ILE A 27 4.66 -30.15 3.84
N LEU A 28 3.43 -29.63 3.66
CA LEU A 28 3.21 -28.35 2.98
C LEU A 28 3.90 -27.20 3.72
N ALA A 29 3.80 -27.16 5.05
CA ALA A 29 4.43 -26.14 5.88
C ALA A 29 5.97 -26.20 5.79
N ALA A 30 6.56 -27.40 5.82
CA ALA A 30 8.01 -27.57 5.73
C ALA A 30 8.61 -26.96 4.46
N VAL A 31 7.90 -27.06 3.32
CA VAL A 31 8.34 -26.47 2.04
C VAL A 31 7.92 -25.01 1.89
N ALA A 32 6.72 -24.65 2.37
CA ALA A 32 6.17 -23.31 2.18
C ALA A 32 6.84 -22.24 3.06
N ILE A 33 7.19 -22.56 4.32
CA ILE A 33 7.77 -21.61 5.28
C ILE A 33 9.08 -20.96 4.76
N PRO A 34 10.11 -21.72 4.33
CA PRO A 34 11.36 -21.10 3.88
C PRO A 34 11.15 -20.20 2.65
N LYS A 35 10.27 -20.62 1.73
CA LYS A 35 9.90 -19.83 0.55
C LYS A 35 9.13 -18.56 0.92
N PHE A 36 8.24 -18.63 1.91
CA PHE A 36 7.50 -17.47 2.39
C PHE A 36 8.43 -16.43 3.03
N ILE A 37 9.42 -16.88 3.81
CA ILE A 37 10.41 -15.98 4.44
C ILE A 37 11.24 -15.25 3.37
N SER A 38 11.72 -15.97 2.34
CA SER A 38 12.49 -15.35 1.26
C SER A 38 11.65 -14.36 0.43
N LEU A 39 10.40 -14.72 0.11
CA LEU A 39 9.47 -13.83 -0.57
C LEU A 39 9.18 -12.57 0.24
N LYS A 40 8.94 -12.70 1.55
CA LYS A 40 8.73 -11.56 2.44
C LYS A 40 9.94 -10.63 2.43
N LYS A 41 11.15 -11.16 2.57
CA LYS A 41 12.39 -10.35 2.54
C LYS A 41 12.54 -9.61 1.20
N ASN A 42 12.28 -10.28 0.08
CA ASN A 42 12.37 -9.65 -1.24
C ASN A 42 11.30 -8.55 -1.40
N ALA A 43 10.09 -8.76 -0.88
CA ALA A 43 9.03 -7.75 -0.90
C ALA A 43 9.38 -6.53 -0.04
N GLU A 44 9.97 -6.72 1.14
CA GLU A 44 10.46 -5.63 1.99
C GLU A 44 11.58 -4.83 1.30
N GLN A 45 12.52 -5.51 0.64
CA GLN A 45 13.57 -4.85 -0.14
C GLN A 45 12.97 -4.05 -1.31
N ALA A 46 12.07 -4.65 -2.08
CA ALA A 46 11.40 -3.97 -3.19
C ALA A 46 10.59 -2.74 -2.74
N ALA A 47 9.91 -2.82 -1.59
CA ALA A 47 9.19 -1.70 -1.02
C ALA A 47 10.14 -0.57 -0.57
N CYS A 48 11.29 -0.92 0.02
CA CYS A 48 12.32 0.07 0.37
C CYS A 48 12.87 0.77 -0.88
N ASP A 49 13.20 0.01 -1.92
CA ASP A 49 13.71 0.56 -3.18
C ASP A 49 12.68 1.45 -3.87
N ALA A 50 11.40 1.05 -3.85
CA ALA A 50 10.30 1.87 -4.36
C ALA A 50 10.18 3.20 -3.59
N ASN A 51 10.25 3.17 -2.27
CA ASN A 51 10.21 4.37 -1.44
C ASN A 51 11.38 5.31 -1.71
N ILE A 52 12.60 4.77 -1.87
CA ILE A 52 13.79 5.55 -2.23
C ILE A 52 13.63 6.15 -3.63
N GLY A 53 13.10 5.38 -4.59
CA GLY A 53 12.82 5.85 -5.95
C GLY A 53 11.82 7.01 -5.95
N ALA A 54 10.72 6.88 -5.20
CA ALA A 54 9.74 7.94 -5.02
C ALA A 54 10.36 9.19 -4.38
N MET A 55 11.24 9.03 -3.39
CA MET A 55 11.92 10.14 -2.73
C MET A 55 12.89 10.86 -3.69
N ARG A 56 13.64 10.12 -4.52
CA ARG A 56 14.51 10.71 -5.55
C ARG A 56 13.71 11.51 -6.59
N ALA A 57 12.57 10.97 -7.02
CA ALA A 57 11.67 11.68 -7.94
C ALA A 57 11.16 12.98 -7.29
N ALA A 58 10.71 12.93 -6.03
CA ALA A 58 10.25 14.09 -5.29
C ALA A 58 11.35 15.15 -5.12
N LEU A 59 12.58 14.74 -4.80
CA LEU A 59 13.74 15.64 -4.73
C LEU A 59 14.00 16.33 -6.07
N SER A 60 14.01 15.57 -7.17
CA SER A 60 14.25 16.12 -8.51
C SER A 60 13.17 17.13 -8.93
N ASN A 61 11.91 16.85 -8.58
CA ASN A 61 10.80 17.74 -8.86
C ASN A 61 10.82 18.99 -7.96
N TYR A 62 11.17 18.85 -6.68
CA TYR A 62 11.42 19.99 -5.81
C TYR A 62 12.53 20.91 -6.36
N TYR A 63 13.64 20.33 -6.81
CA TYR A 63 14.72 21.10 -7.44
C TYR A 63 14.23 21.83 -8.69
N ALA A 64 13.48 21.15 -9.56
CA ALA A 64 12.91 21.77 -10.77
C ALA A 64 11.95 22.92 -10.42
N ARG A 65 11.06 22.74 -9.43
CA ARG A 65 10.13 23.79 -8.99
C ARG A 65 10.86 25.01 -8.43
N THR A 66 11.88 24.80 -7.59
CA THR A 66 12.63 25.91 -7.01
C THR A 66 13.42 26.66 -8.08
N ALA A 67 13.99 25.94 -9.06
CA ALA A 67 14.64 26.54 -10.23
C ALA A 67 13.68 27.43 -11.04
N LEU A 68 12.41 27.01 -11.23
CA LEU A 68 11.39 27.83 -11.89
C LEU A 68 11.00 29.07 -11.08
N SER A 69 11.08 29.02 -9.75
CA SER A 69 10.84 30.18 -8.88
C SER A 69 12.04 31.14 -8.74
N GLY A 70 13.13 30.90 -9.48
CA GLY A 70 14.30 31.78 -9.54
C GLY A 70 15.48 31.36 -8.66
N THR A 71 15.35 30.29 -7.87
CA THR A 71 16.45 29.77 -7.03
C THR A 71 16.51 28.25 -7.11
N ALA A 72 17.42 27.69 -7.89
CA ALA A 72 17.59 26.24 -7.98
C ALA A 72 18.29 25.70 -6.73
N SER A 73 17.56 25.02 -5.84
CA SER A 73 18.13 24.49 -4.60
C SER A 73 17.60 23.10 -4.28
N TRP A 74 18.52 22.21 -3.91
CA TRP A 74 18.18 20.99 -3.20
C TRP A 74 17.74 21.32 -1.77
N PRO A 75 16.89 20.50 -1.14
CA PRO A 75 16.60 20.67 0.27
C PRO A 75 17.82 20.27 1.10
N ALA A 76 18.10 21.03 2.17
CA ALA A 76 19.24 20.76 3.04
C ALA A 76 19.16 19.41 3.74
N THR A 77 17.94 18.93 4.03
CA THR A 77 17.64 17.61 4.60
C THR A 77 16.28 17.11 4.08
N LEU A 78 16.02 15.80 4.20
CA LEU A 78 14.71 15.22 3.88
C LEU A 78 13.57 15.70 4.79
N HIS A 79 13.90 16.28 5.95
CA HIS A 79 12.94 16.84 6.89
C HIS A 79 12.91 18.37 6.86
N ALA A 80 13.58 19.01 5.89
CA ALA A 80 13.56 20.45 5.75
C ALA A 80 12.10 20.92 5.61
N PRO A 81 11.62 21.89 6.42
CA PRO A 81 10.20 22.27 6.45
C PRO A 81 9.62 22.61 5.07
N ALA A 82 10.40 23.28 4.21
CA ALA A 82 9.99 23.61 2.85
C ALA A 82 9.80 22.38 1.95
N PHE A 83 10.63 21.34 2.13
CA PHE A 83 10.51 20.09 1.38
C PHE A 83 9.35 19.25 1.92
N VAL A 84 9.17 19.18 3.25
CA VAL A 84 8.02 18.50 3.86
C VAL A 84 6.70 19.15 3.42
N ALA A 85 6.63 20.48 3.41
CA ALA A 85 5.49 21.21 2.88
C ALA A 85 5.26 20.93 1.38
N TYR A 86 6.32 20.77 0.59
CA TYR A 86 6.21 20.35 -0.81
C TYR A 86 5.67 18.92 -0.96
N LEU A 87 6.11 17.98 -0.12
CA LEU A 87 5.61 16.60 -0.13
C LEU A 87 4.15 16.48 0.30
N GLN A 88 3.71 17.37 1.20
CA GLN A 88 2.34 17.44 1.72
C GLN A 88 1.44 18.35 0.88
N ALA A 89 1.99 19.05 -0.11
CA ALA A 89 1.22 19.92 -0.97
C ALA A 89 0.43 19.07 -1.97
N ASP A 90 -0.87 18.89 -1.71
CA ASP A 90 -1.86 18.32 -2.65
C ASP A 90 -2.08 19.21 -3.90
N THR A 91 -1.26 20.24 -4.11
CA THR A 91 -1.31 21.15 -5.26
C THR A 91 -0.23 20.80 -6.28
N LEU A 92 -0.66 20.14 -7.36
CA LEU A 92 0.14 20.10 -8.58
C LEU A 92 0.32 21.55 -9.09
N PRO A 93 1.52 21.92 -9.57
CA PRO A 93 1.73 23.23 -10.21
C PRO A 93 0.72 23.43 -11.34
N ASN A 94 -0.07 24.49 -11.25
CA ASN A 94 -1.03 24.85 -12.31
C ASN A 94 -0.24 25.15 -13.59
N HIS A 95 -0.45 24.38 -14.66
CA HIS A 95 0.24 24.59 -15.92
C HIS A 95 -0.42 25.77 -16.67
N PRO A 96 0.33 26.74 -17.20
CA PRO A 96 -0.21 27.98 -17.78
C PRO A 96 -1.04 27.80 -19.06
N GLY A 97 -1.16 26.59 -19.60
CA GLY A 97 -1.96 26.26 -20.78
C GLY A 97 -3.22 25.43 -20.52
N TYR A 98 -3.44 24.97 -19.28
CA TYR A 98 -4.64 24.19 -18.93
C TYR A 98 -5.05 24.52 -17.49
N ALA A 99 -6.21 25.17 -17.32
CA ALA A 99 -6.83 25.42 -16.03
C ALA A 99 -7.47 24.14 -15.44
N PHE A 100 -6.73 23.03 -15.44
CA PHE A 100 -7.13 21.88 -14.64
C PHE A 100 -6.63 22.14 -13.24
N GLU A 101 -7.50 22.73 -12.43
CA GLU A 101 -7.38 22.80 -10.99
C GLU A 101 -7.38 21.36 -10.46
N TYR A 102 -6.22 20.69 -10.48
CA TYR A 102 -5.98 19.45 -9.76
C TYR A 102 -5.89 19.67 -8.24
N ASN A 103 -6.14 20.90 -7.79
CA ASN A 103 -6.25 21.26 -6.40
C ASN A 103 -7.51 20.55 -5.85
N ASN A 104 -7.32 19.43 -5.15
CA ASN A 104 -8.33 18.62 -4.45
C ASN A 104 -8.93 17.39 -5.17
N LEU A 105 -8.19 16.71 -6.06
CA LEU A 105 -8.62 15.36 -6.48
C LEU A 105 -8.23 14.24 -5.49
N TYR A 106 -7.40 14.55 -4.49
CA TYR A 106 -7.10 13.63 -3.40
C TYR A 106 -6.79 14.44 -2.14
N THR A 107 -7.62 14.34 -1.11
CA THR A 107 -7.20 14.76 0.23
C THR A 107 -6.85 13.49 0.99
N ALA A 108 -5.56 13.34 1.34
CA ALA A 108 -5.07 12.13 2.01
C ALA A 108 -5.76 11.88 3.37
N ALA A 109 -6.45 12.88 3.92
CA ALA A 109 -7.21 12.79 5.17
C ALA A 109 -8.55 12.05 5.05
N THR A 110 -9.20 12.01 3.88
CA THR A 110 -10.54 11.39 3.72
C THR A 110 -10.66 10.38 2.58
N GLY A 111 -9.65 10.25 1.70
CA GLY A 111 -9.63 9.25 0.64
C GLY A 111 -10.71 9.44 -0.44
N VAL A 112 -11.33 10.63 -0.51
CA VAL A 112 -12.37 10.97 -1.48
C VAL A 112 -11.74 11.66 -2.69
N MET A 113 -12.00 11.15 -3.89
CA MET A 113 -11.74 11.84 -5.14
C MET A 113 -12.95 12.71 -5.49
N THR A 114 -12.81 14.04 -5.48
CA THR A 114 -13.88 14.92 -5.96
C THR A 114 -13.83 14.98 -7.48
N THR A 115 -14.92 14.65 -8.17
CA THR A 115 -14.94 14.69 -9.64
C THR A 115 -15.16 16.13 -10.10
N HIS A 116 -14.25 16.64 -10.92
CA HIS A 116 -14.44 17.91 -11.63
C HIS A 116 -15.62 17.77 -12.61
N THR A 117 -16.71 18.50 -12.38
CA THR A 117 -17.82 18.64 -13.33
C THR A 117 -17.57 19.89 -14.16
N HIS A 118 -17.41 19.71 -15.47
CA HIS A 118 -17.39 20.83 -16.42
C HIS A 118 -18.84 21.26 -16.72
N PRO A 119 -19.15 22.57 -16.85
CA PRO A 119 -20.34 23.00 -17.57
C PRO A 119 -20.24 22.67 -19.06
#